data_AF-A0A2M4AZ38-F1
#
_entry.id   AF-A0A2M4AZ38-F1
#
_cell.length_a   1.000
_cell.length_b   1.000
_cell.length_c   1.000
_cell.angle_alpha   90.00
_cell.angle_beta   90.00
_cell.angle_gamma   90.00
#
_symmetry.space_group_name_H-M   'P 1'
#
loop_
_entity.id
_entity.type
_entity.pdbx_description
1 polymer ?
#
loop_
_entity_poly.entity_id
_entity_poly.type
_entity_poly.pdbx_seq_one_letter_code
_entity_poly.pdbx_strand_id
1 'polypeptide(L)'
;LGMGLRRTALYYHFNEWNECVQQKGANAVKWTLLVDICLGVAVLSLILCFGNPGTRFMEFAEIVVDSLLRLLQTLRGNPIGLKLNGSLNEFFFSCFSYQVDLWWMFLIILSPAIQFLFVPLSMLGLLGLSFQAAMLSDLIVLISLHAHCFYIYVAVLYRIEVGGIGSLYRTVLGKKRNVLRDRVEAHDYMNRQLFLATLSFTVLLFLLPTILFYYIVFATLRFAIYCVSYGLMTLRRTILSFPFDAMIRWLRGTYTNLDSLELYNIGAIAKENVTITYVAPRAATFWFRDTNSDYPRWTPKHRATITIGQFFMSLIKGELIAFIQPDEWNEPVVSGSC
;
A
#
# COMPACT_ATOMS: atom_id res chain seq x y z
N LEU A 1 2.62 -23.05 7.03
CA LEU A 1 3.54 -22.17 6.27
C LEU A 1 2.93 -21.61 4.97
N GLY A 2 2.14 -22.40 4.21
CA GLY A 2 1.63 -21.99 2.89
C GLY A 2 0.59 -20.86 2.83
N MET A 3 -0.17 -20.60 3.91
CA MET A 3 -1.15 -19.50 3.95
C MET A 3 -0.52 -18.12 4.16
N GLY A 4 0.56 -18.02 4.96
CA GLY A 4 1.24 -16.74 5.23
C GLY A 4 2.04 -16.24 4.03
N LEU A 5 2.67 -17.16 3.28
CA LEU A 5 3.42 -16.84 2.07
C LEU A 5 2.54 -16.31 0.93
N ARG A 6 1.26 -16.71 0.87
CA ARG A 6 0.32 -16.22 -0.16
C ARG A 6 0.02 -14.72 -0.08
N ARG A 7 0.39 -14.07 1.03
CA ARG A 7 0.11 -12.65 1.30
C ARG A 7 1.36 -11.77 1.30
N THR A 8 2.48 -12.25 0.77
CA THR A 8 3.70 -11.44 0.64
C THR A 8 3.82 -10.83 -0.76
N ALA A 9 4.40 -9.65 -0.86
CA ALA A 9 4.67 -8.96 -2.12
C ALA A 9 5.64 -9.77 -2.98
N LEU A 10 6.55 -10.54 -2.36
CA LEU A 10 7.44 -11.47 -3.05
C LEU A 10 6.68 -12.62 -3.73
N TYR A 11 5.64 -13.17 -3.09
CA TYR A 11 4.78 -14.19 -3.72
C TYR A 11 4.03 -13.62 -4.93
N TYR A 12 3.43 -12.43 -4.79
CA TYR A 12 2.77 -11.75 -5.91
C TYR A 12 3.77 -11.44 -7.04
N HIS A 13 4.98 -10.99 -6.71
CA HIS A 13 6.04 -10.75 -7.70
C HIS A 13 6.40 -12.03 -8.46
N PHE A 14 6.60 -13.16 -7.78
CA PHE A 14 6.92 -14.42 -8.43
C PHE A 14 5.81 -14.87 -9.40
N ASN A 15 4.54 -14.72 -8.99
CA ASN A 15 3.42 -15.08 -9.85
C ASN A 15 3.30 -14.13 -11.06
N GLU A 16 3.39 -12.82 -10.85
CA GLU A 16 3.39 -11.81 -11.93
C GLU A 16 4.58 -11.99 -12.88
N TRP A 17 5.76 -12.33 -12.36
CA TRP A 17 6.95 -12.65 -13.14
C TRP A 17 6.73 -13.87 -14.04
N ASN A 18 6.18 -14.95 -13.48
CA ASN A 18 5.90 -16.17 -14.23
C ASN A 18 4.88 -15.91 -15.36
N GLU A 19 3.83 -15.12 -15.08
CA GLU A 19 2.88 -14.68 -16.12
C GLU A 19 3.57 -13.83 -17.21
N CYS A 20 4.50 -12.95 -16.84
CA CYS A 20 5.26 -12.12 -17.76
C CYS A 20 6.14 -12.96 -18.70
N VAL A 21 6.83 -13.96 -18.15
CA VAL A 21 7.65 -14.90 -18.93
C VAL A 21 6.81 -15.72 -19.91
N GLN A 22 5.59 -16.12 -19.52
CA GLN A 22 4.69 -16.87 -20.41
C GLN A 22 4.09 -16.02 -21.54
N GLN A 23 3.87 -14.73 -21.32
CA GLN A 23 3.25 -13.84 -22.31
C GLN A 23 4.27 -13.21 -23.27
N LYS A 24 5.52 -13.00 -22.85
CA LYS A 24 6.57 -12.37 -23.66
C LYS A 24 7.36 -13.40 -24.48
N GLY A 25 7.79 -13.00 -25.68
CA GLY A 25 8.73 -13.79 -26.48
C GLY A 25 10.10 -13.93 -25.80
N ALA A 26 10.84 -15.01 -26.12
CA ALA A 26 12.10 -15.35 -25.45
C ALA A 26 13.14 -14.21 -25.46
N ASN A 27 13.24 -13.46 -26.57
CA ASN A 27 14.15 -12.32 -26.68
C ASN A 27 13.70 -11.13 -25.80
N ALA A 28 12.40 -10.89 -25.70
CA ALA A 28 11.83 -9.84 -24.86
C ALA A 28 12.05 -10.11 -23.37
N VAL A 29 11.87 -11.37 -22.95
CA VAL A 29 12.16 -11.82 -21.58
C VAL A 29 13.64 -11.62 -21.24
N LYS A 30 14.56 -12.06 -22.12
CA LYS A 30 16.01 -11.91 -21.91
C LYS A 30 16.41 -10.46 -21.69
N TRP A 31 15.95 -9.54 -22.54
CA TRP A 31 16.28 -8.13 -22.39
C TRP A 31 15.67 -7.49 -21.14
N THR A 32 14.42 -7.84 -20.82
CA THR A 32 13.79 -7.38 -19.57
C THR A 32 14.58 -7.85 -18.35
N LEU A 33 14.94 -9.13 -18.30
CA LEU A 33 15.72 -9.71 -17.20
C LEU A 33 17.12 -9.08 -17.09
N LEU A 34 17.83 -8.91 -18.21
CA LEU A 34 19.17 -8.32 -18.21
C LEU A 34 19.16 -6.89 -17.68
N VAL A 35 18.20 -6.07 -18.12
CA VAL A 35 18.06 -4.69 -17.63
C VAL A 35 17.64 -4.66 -16.17
N ASP A 36 16.72 -5.52 -15.75
CA ASP A 36 16.29 -5.61 -14.34
C ASP A 36 17.44 -6.01 -13.41
N ILE A 37 18.27 -6.98 -13.80
CA ILE A 37 19.50 -7.37 -13.08
C ILE A 37 20.50 -6.22 -13.07
N CYS A 38 20.73 -5.54 -14.20
CA CYS A 38 21.68 -4.43 -14.27
C CYS A 38 21.27 -3.28 -13.34
N LEU A 39 19.98 -2.93 -13.33
CA LEU A 39 19.43 -1.93 -12.40
C LEU A 39 19.53 -2.39 -10.94
N GLY A 40 19.26 -3.67 -10.66
CA GLY A 40 19.39 -4.24 -9.31
C GLY A 40 20.83 -4.22 -8.80
N VAL A 41 21.80 -4.55 -9.66
CA VAL A 41 23.23 -4.46 -9.38
C VAL A 41 23.66 -3.01 -9.16
N ALA A 42 23.19 -2.07 -9.98
CA ALA A 42 23.47 -0.65 -9.80
C ALA A 42 22.98 -0.15 -8.43
N VAL A 43 21.73 -0.47 -8.05
CA VAL A 43 21.17 -0.13 -6.74
C VAL A 43 21.92 -0.82 -5.60
N LEU A 44 22.27 -2.10 -5.75
CA LEU A 44 23.09 -2.82 -4.77
C LEU A 44 24.45 -2.16 -4.57
N SER A 45 25.14 -1.84 -5.66
CA SER A 45 26.45 -1.19 -5.61
C SER A 45 26.39 0.18 -4.92
N LEU A 46 25.32 0.94 -5.17
CA LEU A 46 25.05 2.21 -4.53
C LEU A 46 24.84 2.03 -3.02
N ILE A 47 24.00 1.07 -2.61
CA ILE A 47 23.73 0.75 -1.20
C ILE A 47 25.02 0.38 -0.46
N LEU A 48 25.85 -0.48 -1.05
CA LEU A 48 27.12 -0.91 -0.46
C LEU A 48 28.15 0.23 -0.42
N CYS A 49 28.12 1.15 -1.37
CA CYS A 49 28.98 2.35 -1.37
C CYS A 49 28.65 3.30 -0.20
N PHE A 50 27.38 3.37 0.20
CA PHE A 50 26.94 4.19 1.34
C PHE A 50 27.24 3.59 2.73
N GLY A 51 27.79 2.36 2.78
CA GLY A 51 28.20 1.67 3.99
C GLY A 51 27.38 0.41 4.27
N ASN A 52 27.33 0.00 5.54
CA ASN A 52 26.55 -1.16 5.93
C ASN A 52 25.03 -0.83 5.88
N PRO A 53 24.22 -1.55 5.09
CA PRO A 53 22.79 -1.27 4.96
C PRO A 53 22.03 -1.39 6.29
N GLY A 54 22.45 -2.29 7.18
CA GLY A 54 21.82 -2.47 8.48
C GLY A 54 22.15 -1.35 9.48
N THR A 55 23.34 -0.74 9.42
CA THR A 55 23.64 0.42 10.28
C THR A 55 22.84 1.64 9.82
N ARG A 56 22.74 1.86 8.50
CA ARG A 56 21.90 2.92 7.92
C ARG A 56 20.41 2.73 8.24
N PHE A 57 19.95 1.48 8.25
CA PHE A 57 18.60 1.16 8.68
C PHE A 57 18.35 1.59 10.13
N MET A 58 19.28 1.30 11.05
CA MET A 58 19.17 1.69 12.45
C MET A 58 19.19 3.21 12.64
N GLU A 59 20.06 3.93 11.92
CA GLU A 59 20.08 5.41 11.93
C GLU A 59 18.72 5.99 11.46
N PHE A 60 18.15 5.44 10.39
CA PHE A 60 16.84 5.88 9.91
C PHE A 60 15.72 5.55 10.90
N ALA A 61 15.77 4.37 11.52
CA ALA A 61 14.81 3.96 12.53
C ALA A 61 14.82 4.89 13.75
N GLU A 62 16.00 5.32 14.20
CA GLU A 62 16.17 6.30 15.29
C GLU A 62 15.51 7.63 14.94
N ILE A 63 15.78 8.15 13.73
CA ILE A 63 15.18 9.40 13.25
C ILE A 63 13.64 9.30 13.21
N VAL A 64 13.10 8.16 12.77
CA VAL A 64 11.65 7.93 12.73
C VAL A 64 11.05 7.89 14.14
N VAL A 65 11.70 7.18 15.08
CA VAL A 65 11.27 7.10 16.48
C VAL A 65 11.26 8.49 17.12
N ASP A 66 12.35 9.25 16.99
CA ASP A 66 12.45 10.61 17.52
C ASP A 66 11.40 11.53 16.92
N SER A 67 11.14 11.41 15.62
CA SER A 67 10.13 12.23 14.95
C SER A 67 8.72 11.91 15.42
N LEU A 68 8.42 10.63 15.67
CA LEU A 68 7.15 10.20 16.23
C LEU A 68 6.98 10.65 17.69
N LEU A 69 8.02 10.55 18.51
CA LEU A 69 7.99 11.04 19.89
C LEU A 69 7.80 12.57 19.93
N ARG A 70 8.51 13.33 19.09
CA ARG A 70 8.32 14.79 18.95
C ARG A 70 6.90 15.13 18.51
N LEU A 71 6.32 14.35 17.60
CA LEU A 71 4.93 14.52 17.17
C LEU A 71 3.96 14.30 18.35
N LEU A 72 4.14 13.22 19.13
CA LEU A 72 3.34 12.95 20.32
C LEU A 72 3.49 14.06 21.39
N GLN A 73 4.70 14.57 21.59
CA GLN A 73 4.95 15.72 22.49
C GLN A 73 4.23 16.99 22.00
N THR A 74 4.20 17.20 20.69
CA THR A 74 3.46 18.33 20.08
C THR A 74 1.95 18.18 20.28
N LEU A 75 1.41 16.96 20.17
CA LEU A 75 0.01 16.65 20.48
C LEU A 75 -0.31 16.88 21.97
N ARG A 76 0.64 16.59 22.86
CA ARG A 76 0.53 16.85 24.30
C ARG A 76 0.38 18.34 24.61
N GLY A 77 1.18 19.20 23.96
CA GLY A 77 1.30 20.64 24.23
C GLY A 77 0.21 21.56 23.67
N ASN A 78 -0.89 21.03 23.13
CA ASN A 78 -1.92 21.73 22.32
C ASN A 78 -1.43 22.17 20.93
N PRO A 79 -1.49 21.30 19.91
CA PRO A 79 -0.87 21.54 18.59
C PRO A 79 -1.48 22.71 17.80
N ILE A 80 -2.67 23.19 18.16
CA ILE A 80 -3.42 24.26 17.43
C ILE A 80 -4.12 25.23 18.41
N GLY A 81 -3.72 25.26 19.68
CA GLY A 81 -4.42 26.07 20.70
C GLY A 81 -5.84 25.57 21.05
N LEU A 82 -6.25 24.43 20.49
CA LEU A 82 -7.48 23.74 20.88
C LEU A 82 -7.26 23.09 22.25
N LYS A 83 -8.09 23.43 23.24
CA LYS A 83 -7.98 22.86 24.58
C LYS A 83 -8.47 21.41 24.56
N LEU A 84 -7.54 20.49 24.34
CA LEU A 84 -7.81 19.06 24.43
C LEU A 84 -8.12 18.67 25.88
N ASN A 85 -8.83 17.55 26.05
CA ASN A 85 -9.01 16.96 27.37
C ASN A 85 -7.64 16.54 27.92
N GLY A 86 -7.15 17.24 28.95
CA GLY A 86 -5.80 17.05 29.49
C GLY A 86 -5.55 15.63 29.99
N SER A 87 -6.49 15.07 30.76
CA SER A 87 -6.35 13.72 31.32
C SER A 87 -6.27 12.65 30.23
N LEU A 88 -7.12 12.75 29.21
CA LEU A 88 -7.10 11.81 28.08
C LEU A 88 -5.84 11.98 27.22
N ASN A 89 -5.42 13.24 27.00
CA ASN A 89 -4.22 13.52 26.20
C ASN A 89 -2.95 12.96 26.87
N GLU A 90 -2.82 13.12 28.20
CA GLU A 90 -1.73 12.53 28.98
C GLU A 90 -1.74 10.99 28.96
N PHE A 91 -2.93 10.39 29.03
CA PHE A 91 -3.08 8.94 28.91
C PHE A 91 -2.61 8.44 27.53
N PHE A 92 -3.06 9.05 26.44
CA PHE A 92 -2.61 8.69 25.09
C PHE A 92 -1.12 8.93 24.88
N PHE A 93 -0.62 10.07 25.32
CA PHE A 93 0.79 10.39 25.24
C PHE A 93 1.63 9.31 25.95
N SER A 94 1.25 8.93 27.17
CA SER A 94 1.97 7.91 27.94
C SER A 94 1.90 6.53 27.28
N CYS A 95 0.71 6.11 26.83
CA CYS A 95 0.50 4.82 26.19
C CYS A 95 1.26 4.70 24.85
N PHE A 96 1.15 5.70 23.98
CA PHE A 96 1.81 5.67 22.67
C PHE A 96 3.32 5.84 22.79
N SER A 97 3.81 6.72 23.66
CA SER A 97 5.26 6.87 23.88
C SER A 97 5.86 5.58 24.42
N TYR A 98 5.23 4.95 25.41
CA TYR A 98 5.68 3.66 25.95
C TYR A 98 5.82 2.59 24.86
N GLN A 99 4.84 2.48 23.98
CA GLN A 99 4.87 1.47 22.91
C GLN A 99 5.91 1.80 21.83
N VAL A 100 6.18 3.09 21.55
CA VAL A 100 7.27 3.53 20.67
C VAL A 100 8.62 3.19 21.30
N ASP A 101 8.80 3.46 22.59
CA ASP A 101 10.01 3.12 23.34
C ASP A 101 10.24 1.60 23.38
N LEU A 102 9.17 0.82 23.57
CA LEU A 102 9.22 -0.64 23.53
C LEU A 102 9.70 -1.14 22.16
N TRP A 103 9.19 -0.57 21.07
CA TRP A 103 9.64 -0.90 19.73
C TRP A 103 11.11 -0.52 19.50
N TRP A 104 11.53 0.65 20.01
CA TRP A 104 12.93 1.09 19.92
C TRP A 104 13.87 0.16 20.70
N MET A 105 13.50 -0.22 21.93
CA MET A 105 14.24 -1.22 22.71
C MET A 105 14.34 -2.55 21.96
N PHE A 106 13.25 -3.01 21.33
CA PHE A 106 13.26 -4.21 20.50
C PHE A 106 14.25 -4.09 19.33
N LEU A 107 14.26 -2.96 18.63
CA LEU A 107 15.23 -2.71 17.55
C LEU A 107 16.68 -2.67 18.05
N ILE A 108 16.95 -2.06 19.19
CA ILE A 108 18.31 -2.04 19.78
C ILE A 108 18.78 -3.47 20.06
N ILE A 109 17.92 -4.29 20.67
CA ILE A 109 18.24 -5.70 20.96
C ILE A 109 18.48 -6.47 19.66
N LEU A 110 17.71 -6.19 18.61
CA LEU A 110 17.84 -6.85 17.31
C LEU A 110 18.92 -6.24 16.41
N SER A 111 19.51 -5.09 16.78
CA SER A 111 20.51 -4.35 16.00
C SER A 111 21.65 -5.22 15.43
N PRO A 112 22.32 -6.09 16.21
CA PRO A 112 23.37 -6.95 15.64
C PRO A 112 22.83 -7.93 14.59
N ALA A 113 21.62 -8.46 14.79
CA ALA A 113 20.98 -9.34 13.81
C ALA A 113 20.57 -8.57 12.56
N ILE A 114 20.04 -7.35 12.69
CA ILE A 114 19.70 -6.46 11.56
C ILE A 114 20.95 -6.16 10.72
N GLN A 115 22.06 -5.78 11.37
CA GLN A 115 23.31 -5.49 10.69
C GLN A 115 23.87 -6.71 9.94
N PHE A 116 23.70 -7.91 10.51
CA PHE A 116 24.14 -9.15 9.88
C PHE A 116 23.21 -9.60 8.74
N LEU A 117 21.88 -9.47 8.89
CA LEU A 117 20.88 -9.94 7.93
C LEU A 117 20.71 -9.02 6.72
N PHE A 118 20.93 -7.72 6.88
CA PHE A 118 20.74 -6.76 5.77
C PHE A 118 21.82 -6.88 4.69
N VAL A 119 23.01 -7.38 5.02
CA VAL A 119 24.07 -7.63 4.04
C VAL A 119 23.68 -8.73 3.03
N PRO A 120 23.34 -9.97 3.44
CA PRO A 120 22.88 -10.99 2.50
C PRO A 120 21.55 -10.62 1.84
N LEU A 121 20.65 -9.91 2.54
CA LEU A 121 19.42 -9.38 1.94
C LEU A 121 19.72 -8.43 0.77
N SER A 122 20.75 -7.59 0.90
CA SER A 122 21.21 -6.71 -0.17
C SER A 122 21.79 -7.53 -1.33
N MET A 123 22.55 -8.60 -1.05
CA MET A 123 23.11 -9.49 -2.08
C MET A 123 22.04 -10.23 -2.90
N LEU A 124 20.86 -10.50 -2.32
CA LEU A 124 19.71 -11.01 -3.09
C LEU A 124 19.23 -10.02 -4.16
N GLY A 125 19.70 -8.78 -4.10
CA GLY A 125 19.56 -7.77 -5.15
C GLY A 125 20.18 -8.12 -6.50
N LEU A 126 21.09 -9.09 -6.55
CA LEU A 126 21.63 -9.64 -7.79
C LEU A 126 20.54 -10.31 -8.66
N LEU A 127 19.38 -10.62 -8.09
CA LEU A 127 18.23 -11.20 -8.79
C LEU A 127 17.42 -10.17 -9.59
N GLY A 128 17.64 -8.87 -9.38
CA GLY A 128 16.97 -7.79 -10.11
C GLY A 128 16.33 -6.72 -9.21
N LEU A 129 16.10 -5.53 -9.79
CA LEU A 129 15.48 -4.40 -9.10
C LEU A 129 14.01 -4.69 -8.75
N SER A 130 13.28 -5.38 -9.63
CA SER A 130 11.89 -5.78 -9.38
C SER A 130 11.76 -6.68 -8.14
N PHE A 131 12.74 -7.57 -7.93
CA PHE A 131 12.83 -8.43 -6.76
C PHE A 131 13.19 -7.64 -5.49
N GLN A 132 14.16 -6.72 -5.58
CA GLN A 132 14.50 -5.81 -4.46
C GLN A 132 13.29 -4.98 -4.02
N ALA A 133 12.50 -4.45 -4.95
CA ALA A 133 11.30 -3.67 -4.65
C ALA A 133 10.24 -4.51 -3.92
N ALA A 134 10.07 -5.79 -4.31
CA ALA A 134 9.14 -6.71 -3.65
C ALA A 134 9.59 -7.03 -2.20
N MET A 135 10.87 -7.35 -2.02
CA MET A 135 11.48 -7.56 -0.70
C MET A 135 11.35 -6.32 0.20
N LEU A 136 11.63 -5.13 -0.34
CA LEU A 136 11.52 -3.88 0.40
C LEU A 136 10.07 -3.60 0.83
N SER A 137 9.10 -3.89 -0.04
CA SER A 137 7.67 -3.76 0.30
C SER A 137 7.28 -4.69 1.46
N ASP A 138 7.77 -5.93 1.48
CA ASP A 138 7.54 -6.86 2.59
C ASP A 138 8.22 -6.39 3.90
N LEU A 139 9.44 -5.84 3.78
CA LEU A 139 10.17 -5.28 4.92
C LEU A 139 9.43 -4.06 5.52
N ILE A 140 8.91 -3.15 4.68
CA ILE A 140 8.12 -1.99 5.14
C ILE A 140 6.87 -2.44 5.89
N VAL A 141 6.18 -3.48 5.41
CA VAL A 141 5.01 -4.07 6.08
C VAL A 141 5.39 -4.61 7.47
N LEU A 142 6.51 -5.33 7.56
CA LEU A 142 7.00 -5.86 8.84
C LEU A 142 7.34 -4.73 9.83
N ILE A 143 8.08 -3.73 9.37
CA ILE A 143 8.50 -2.61 10.21
C ILE A 143 7.30 -1.78 10.65
N SER A 144 6.35 -1.51 9.76
CA SER A 144 5.16 -0.69 10.03
C SER A 144 4.10 -1.37 10.90
N LEU A 145 4.31 -2.62 11.32
CA LEU A 145 3.36 -3.36 12.15
C LEU A 145 3.00 -2.61 13.44
N HIS A 146 3.97 -1.98 14.10
CA HIS A 146 3.75 -1.19 15.32
C HIS A 146 2.84 0.03 15.04
N ALA A 147 3.08 0.75 13.94
CA ALA A 147 2.26 1.87 13.50
C ALA A 147 0.85 1.42 13.10
N HIS A 148 0.72 0.22 12.52
CA HIS A 148 -0.57 -0.36 12.20
C HIS A 148 -1.38 -0.70 13.46
N CYS A 149 -0.73 -1.24 14.49
CA CYS A 149 -1.34 -1.52 15.78
C CYS A 149 -1.92 -0.24 16.41
N PHE A 150 -1.16 0.86 16.40
CA PHE A 150 -1.64 2.17 16.88
C PHE A 150 -2.87 2.67 16.13
N TYR A 151 -2.84 2.58 14.81
CA TYR A 151 -3.99 2.95 13.99
C TYR A 151 -5.24 2.16 14.38
N ILE A 152 -5.13 0.84 14.58
CA ILE A 152 -6.27 0.01 14.99
C ILE A 152 -6.84 0.47 16.32
N TYR A 153 -5.99 0.69 17.34
CA TYR A 153 -6.46 1.12 18.66
C TYR A 153 -7.23 2.43 18.59
N VAL A 154 -6.70 3.42 17.89
CA VAL A 154 -7.34 4.73 17.77
C VAL A 154 -8.58 4.67 16.87
N ALA A 155 -8.58 3.87 15.81
CA ALA A 155 -9.74 3.70 14.94
C ALA A 155 -10.91 3.02 15.68
N VAL A 156 -10.64 1.99 16.50
CA VAL A 156 -11.65 1.34 17.35
C VAL A 156 -12.20 2.35 18.35
N LEU A 157 -11.33 3.11 19.00
CA LEU A 157 -11.75 4.09 19.98
C LEU A 157 -12.60 5.21 19.36
N TYR A 158 -12.21 5.71 18.19
CA TYR A 158 -12.99 6.69 17.42
C TYR A 158 -14.37 6.16 17.04
N ARG A 159 -14.48 4.87 16.63
CA ARG A 159 -15.76 4.24 16.33
C ARG A 159 -16.66 4.13 17.57
N ILE A 160 -16.09 3.73 18.70
CA ILE A 160 -16.81 3.66 19.98
C ILE A 160 -17.30 5.06 20.37
N GLU A 161 -16.46 6.08 20.21
CA GLU A 161 -16.80 7.47 20.53
C GLU A 161 -17.97 7.99 19.68
N VAL A 162 -17.87 7.90 18.35
CA VAL A 162 -18.92 8.36 17.43
C VAL A 162 -20.21 7.56 17.60
N GLY A 163 -20.11 6.24 17.78
CA GLY A 163 -21.26 5.39 18.06
C GLY A 163 -21.93 5.72 19.40
N GLY A 164 -21.13 5.97 20.43
CA GLY A 164 -21.55 6.37 21.76
C GLY A 164 -22.29 7.70 21.75
N ILE A 165 -21.71 8.74 21.14
CA ILE A 165 -22.32 10.05 20.95
C ILE A 165 -23.63 9.92 20.17
N GLY A 166 -23.64 9.16 19.07
CA GLY A 166 -24.86 8.95 18.27
C GLY A 166 -25.97 8.23 19.05
N SER A 167 -25.62 7.32 19.95
CA SER A 167 -26.60 6.64 20.82
C SER A 167 -27.14 7.57 21.91
N LEU A 168 -26.27 8.34 22.56
CA LEU A 168 -26.65 9.23 23.65
C LEU A 168 -27.43 10.43 23.13
N TYR A 169 -27.07 10.97 21.97
CA TYR A 169 -27.83 12.03 21.30
C TYR A 169 -29.29 11.63 21.09
N ARG A 170 -29.56 10.39 20.66
CA ARG A 170 -30.94 9.88 20.54
C ARG A 170 -31.64 9.81 21.89
N THR A 171 -30.96 9.30 22.91
CA THR A 171 -31.50 9.23 24.28
C THR A 171 -31.83 10.61 24.85
N VAL A 172 -30.96 11.61 24.63
CA VAL A 172 -31.17 13.01 25.05
C VAL A 172 -32.39 13.64 24.35
N LEU A 173 -32.69 13.21 23.12
CA LEU A 173 -33.90 13.62 22.39
C LEU A 173 -35.16 12.80 22.74
N GLY A 174 -35.09 11.89 23.72
CA GLY A 174 -36.21 11.02 24.08
C GLY A 174 -36.52 9.93 23.04
N LYS A 175 -35.52 9.55 22.22
CA LYS A 175 -35.68 8.60 21.12
C LYS A 175 -34.86 7.34 21.35
N LYS A 176 -35.44 6.17 21.07
CA LYS A 176 -34.80 4.84 21.18
C LYS A 176 -34.80 4.16 19.82
N ARG A 177 -33.66 3.55 19.43
CA ARG A 177 -33.62 2.69 18.24
C ARG A 177 -34.17 1.31 18.59
N ASN A 178 -35.22 0.90 17.90
CA ASN A 178 -35.79 -0.43 18.02
C ASN A 178 -35.09 -1.36 17.01
N VAL A 179 -34.24 -2.26 17.51
CA VAL A 179 -33.45 -3.18 16.68
C VAL A 179 -34.34 -4.17 15.92
N LEU A 180 -35.50 -4.54 16.48
CA LEU A 180 -36.41 -5.53 15.89
C LEU A 180 -37.17 -4.98 14.68
N ARG A 181 -37.38 -3.66 14.61
CA ARG A 181 -38.14 -2.99 13.53
C ARG A 181 -37.29 -2.01 12.73
N ASP A 182 -35.98 -2.00 12.98
CA ASP A 182 -34.97 -1.08 12.44
C ASP A 182 -35.43 0.39 12.33
N ARG A 183 -36.16 0.87 13.34
CA ARG A 183 -36.73 2.23 13.34
C ARG A 183 -36.45 2.96 14.65
N VAL A 184 -36.45 4.28 14.60
CA VAL A 184 -36.28 5.14 15.78
C VAL A 184 -37.66 5.54 16.30
N GLU A 185 -37.98 5.15 17.53
CA GLU A 185 -39.26 5.40 18.19
C GLU A 185 -39.08 6.37 19.35
N ALA A 186 -40.12 7.15 19.67
CA ALA A 186 -40.15 7.92 20.91
C ALA A 186 -40.25 6.94 22.10
N HIS A 187 -39.53 7.24 23.18
CA HIS A 187 -39.55 6.45 24.39
C HIS A 187 -39.54 7.35 25.61
N ASP A 188 -40.44 7.09 26.55
CA ASP A 188 -40.50 7.83 27.81
C ASP A 188 -39.37 7.39 28.74
N TYR A 189 -38.29 8.16 28.71
CA TYR A 189 -37.17 8.00 29.63
C TYR A 189 -37.47 8.69 30.97
N MET A 190 -37.09 8.05 32.08
CA MET A 190 -37.17 8.70 33.40
C MET A 190 -36.20 9.89 33.48
N ASN A 191 -36.57 10.94 34.20
CA ASN A 191 -35.74 12.14 34.38
C ASN A 191 -34.29 11.84 34.83
N ARG A 192 -34.11 10.85 35.73
CA ARG A 192 -32.77 10.41 36.19
C ARG A 192 -31.92 9.83 35.06
N GLN A 193 -32.53 9.06 34.17
CA GLN A 193 -31.85 8.45 33.03
C GLN A 193 -31.48 9.49 31.98
N LEU A 194 -32.36 10.45 31.72
CA LEU A 194 -32.07 11.57 30.82
C LEU A 194 -30.91 12.42 31.36
N PHE A 195 -30.89 12.70 32.66
CA PHE A 195 -29.79 13.43 33.30
C PHE A 195 -28.44 12.71 33.13
N LEU A 196 -28.40 11.39 33.40
CA LEU A 196 -27.18 10.60 33.23
C LEU A 196 -26.75 10.55 31.76
N ALA A 197 -27.69 10.43 30.82
CA ALA A 197 -27.40 10.43 29.39
C ALA A 197 -26.81 11.77 28.94
N THR A 198 -27.35 12.90 29.42
CA THR A 198 -26.83 14.25 29.11
C THR A 198 -25.43 14.46 29.68
N LEU A 199 -25.16 13.97 30.91
CA LEU A 199 -23.84 14.06 31.52
C LEU A 199 -22.81 13.25 30.70
N SER A 200 -23.11 11.98 30.42
CA SER A 200 -22.25 11.12 29.62
C SER A 200 -22.06 11.67 28.20
N PHE A 201 -23.11 12.22 27.58
CA PHE A 201 -23.05 12.85 26.27
C PHE A 201 -22.07 14.02 26.26
N THR A 202 -22.15 14.87 27.29
CA THR A 202 -21.25 16.02 27.45
C THR A 202 -19.80 15.57 27.63
N VAL A 203 -19.56 14.51 28.42
CA VAL A 203 -18.22 13.94 28.61
C VAL A 203 -17.65 13.42 27.29
N LEU A 204 -18.40 12.62 26.52
CA LEU A 204 -17.96 12.14 25.20
C LEU A 204 -17.70 13.30 24.22
N LEU A 205 -18.60 14.30 24.18
CA LEU A 205 -18.40 15.46 23.30
C LEU A 205 -17.07 16.18 23.60
N PHE A 206 -16.66 16.27 24.87
CA PHE A 206 -15.37 16.84 25.25
C PHE A 206 -14.15 15.91 25.02
N LEU A 207 -14.35 14.60 24.92
CA LEU A 207 -13.28 13.63 24.61
C LEU A 207 -13.05 13.49 23.09
N LEU A 208 -14.12 13.62 22.30
CA LEU A 208 -14.14 13.53 20.85
C LEU A 208 -13.01 14.30 20.14
N PRO A 209 -12.76 15.60 20.40
CA PRO A 209 -11.71 16.33 19.69
C PRO A 209 -10.33 15.70 19.91
N THR A 210 -10.02 15.26 21.14
CA THR A 210 -8.75 14.58 21.42
C THR A 210 -8.63 13.30 20.61
N ILE A 211 -9.64 12.42 20.66
CA ILE A 211 -9.63 11.14 19.92
C ILE A 211 -9.50 11.38 18.40
N LEU A 212 -10.21 12.39 17.88
CA LEU A 212 -10.18 12.76 16.46
C LEU A 212 -8.78 13.20 16.01
N PHE A 213 -8.07 14.02 16.81
CA PHE A 213 -6.72 14.46 16.46
C PHE A 213 -5.72 13.30 16.39
N TYR A 214 -5.74 12.41 17.39
CA TYR A 214 -4.91 11.21 17.36
C TYR A 214 -5.29 10.32 16.17
N TYR A 215 -6.58 10.20 15.86
CA TYR A 215 -7.05 9.43 14.72
C TYR A 215 -6.48 9.96 13.41
N ILE A 216 -6.56 11.27 13.17
CA ILE A 216 -6.04 11.91 11.96
C ILE A 216 -4.54 11.65 11.83
N VAL A 217 -3.76 11.87 12.89
CA VAL A 217 -2.30 11.68 12.86
C VAL A 217 -1.93 10.24 12.49
N PHE A 218 -2.48 9.24 13.19
CA PHE A 218 -2.14 7.85 12.88
C PHE A 218 -2.73 7.39 11.54
N ALA A 219 -3.88 7.92 11.11
CA ALA A 219 -4.42 7.69 9.78
C ALA A 219 -3.51 8.27 8.69
N THR A 220 -2.91 9.45 8.89
CA THR A 220 -1.95 10.03 7.93
C THR A 220 -0.66 9.22 7.84
N LEU A 221 -0.12 8.75 8.98
CA LEU A 221 1.03 7.84 8.99
C LEU A 221 0.73 6.55 8.23
N ARG A 222 -0.43 5.95 8.50
CA ARG A 222 -0.93 4.76 7.80
C ARG A 222 -1.03 4.99 6.30
N PHE A 223 -1.57 6.15 5.89
CA PHE A 223 -1.71 6.55 4.50
C PHE A 223 -0.36 6.73 3.81
N ALA A 224 0.62 7.36 4.49
CA ALA A 224 1.97 7.54 3.96
C ALA A 224 2.65 6.18 3.69
N ILE A 225 2.58 5.26 4.66
CA ILE A 225 3.13 3.90 4.52
C ILE A 225 2.47 3.17 3.36
N TYR A 226 1.14 3.27 3.22
CA TYR A 226 0.41 2.69 2.10
C TYR A 226 0.87 3.28 0.76
N CYS A 227 1.08 4.59 0.67
CA CYS A 227 1.55 5.25 -0.55
C CYS A 227 2.95 4.76 -0.97
N VAL A 228 3.87 4.59 -0.01
CA VAL A 228 5.21 4.06 -0.29
C VAL A 228 5.13 2.63 -0.81
N SER A 229 4.37 1.76 -0.15
CA SER A 229 4.17 0.37 -0.59
C SER A 229 3.51 0.30 -1.98
N TYR A 230 2.49 1.13 -2.24
CA TYR A 230 1.84 1.24 -3.54
C TYR A 230 2.82 1.72 -4.62
N GLY A 231 3.69 2.68 -4.30
CA GLY A 231 4.74 3.16 -5.18
C GLY A 231 5.74 2.06 -5.56
N LEU A 232 6.18 1.25 -4.59
CA LEU A 232 7.08 0.12 -4.84
C LEU A 232 6.43 -0.95 -5.72
N MET A 233 5.17 -1.30 -5.47
CA MET A 233 4.42 -2.24 -6.31
C MET A 233 4.22 -1.72 -7.73
N THR A 234 3.97 -0.41 -7.87
CA THR A 234 3.85 0.24 -9.18
C THR A 234 5.19 0.23 -9.90
N LEU A 235 6.28 0.61 -9.24
CA LEU A 235 7.63 0.56 -9.78
C LEU A 235 7.96 -0.85 -10.31
N ARG A 236 7.72 -1.88 -9.50
CA ARG A 236 7.89 -3.29 -9.89
C ARG A 236 7.15 -3.62 -11.19
N ARG A 237 5.85 -3.29 -11.27
CA ARG A 237 5.03 -3.57 -12.47
C ARG A 237 5.45 -2.73 -13.68
N THR A 238 5.92 -1.50 -13.47
CA THR A 238 6.45 -0.67 -14.57
C THR A 238 7.70 -1.30 -15.17
N ILE A 239 8.62 -1.84 -14.37
CA ILE A 239 9.81 -2.55 -14.85
C ILE A 239 9.38 -3.79 -15.68
N LEU A 240 8.44 -4.59 -15.17
CA LEU A 240 7.99 -5.80 -15.87
C LEU A 240 7.24 -5.52 -17.17
N SER A 241 6.42 -4.48 -17.19
CA SER A 241 5.65 -4.11 -18.39
C SER A 241 6.47 -3.30 -19.40
N PHE A 242 7.64 -2.76 -19.05
CA PHE A 242 8.41 -1.96 -19.97
C PHE A 242 9.00 -2.80 -21.13
N PRO A 243 8.85 -2.36 -22.39
CA PRO A 243 9.36 -3.08 -23.56
C PRO A 243 10.85 -2.79 -23.80
N PHE A 244 11.71 -3.28 -22.90
CA PHE A 244 13.17 -3.09 -23.00
C PHE A 244 13.75 -3.60 -24.31
N ASP A 245 13.20 -4.67 -24.89
CA ASP A 245 13.66 -5.21 -26.16
C ASP A 245 13.43 -4.26 -27.35
N ALA A 246 12.30 -3.53 -27.35
CA ALA A 246 11.98 -2.58 -28.40
C ALA A 246 12.88 -1.35 -28.29
N MET A 247 13.13 -0.89 -27.06
CA MET A 247 14.09 0.18 -26.78
C MET A 247 15.51 -0.18 -27.26
N ILE A 248 15.98 -1.40 -26.97
CA ILE A 248 17.33 -1.82 -27.34
C ILE A 248 17.47 -2.00 -28.86
N ARG A 249 16.44 -2.52 -29.53
CA ARG A 249 16.41 -2.61 -31.00
C ARG A 249 16.41 -1.23 -31.66
N TRP A 250 15.59 -0.31 -31.14
CA TRP A 250 15.60 1.09 -31.57
C TRP A 250 16.97 1.75 -31.40
N LEU A 251 17.65 1.53 -30.26
CA LEU A 251 19.01 2.02 -30.01
C LEU A 251 20.05 1.44 -30.98
N ARG A 252 19.85 0.21 -31.44
CA ARG A 252 20.72 -0.47 -32.42
C ARG A 252 20.40 -0.08 -33.88
N GLY A 253 19.44 0.82 -34.10
CA GLY A 253 18.99 1.20 -35.44
C GLY A 253 18.17 0.12 -36.16
N THR A 254 17.73 -0.93 -35.47
CA THR A 254 16.87 -1.97 -36.02
C THR A 254 15.41 -1.68 -35.69
N TYR A 255 14.71 -1.10 -36.66
CA TYR A 255 13.31 -0.69 -36.50
C TYR A 255 12.31 -1.72 -36.98
N THR A 256 12.72 -2.94 -37.33
CA THR A 256 11.82 -3.98 -37.86
C THR A 256 11.88 -5.23 -37.00
N ASN A 257 10.73 -5.90 -36.87
CA ASN A 257 10.66 -7.20 -36.22
C ASN A 257 10.22 -8.27 -37.19
N LEU A 258 11.04 -9.31 -37.27
CA LEU A 258 10.78 -10.50 -38.07
C LEU A 258 9.65 -11.35 -37.47
N ASP A 259 9.44 -11.30 -36.15
CA ASP A 259 8.41 -12.09 -35.45
C ASP A 259 7.00 -11.48 -35.57
N SER A 260 6.89 -10.24 -36.05
CA SER A 260 5.61 -9.56 -36.30
C SER A 260 5.52 -9.17 -37.78
N LEU A 261 5.11 -10.13 -38.60
CA LEU A 261 4.82 -9.93 -40.02
C LEU A 261 3.36 -9.47 -40.14
N GLU A 262 3.14 -8.32 -40.78
CA GLU A 262 1.79 -7.86 -41.11
C GLU A 262 1.48 -8.15 -42.58
N LEU A 263 0.30 -8.70 -42.81
CA LEU A 263 -0.27 -8.90 -44.14
C LEU A 263 -1.06 -7.66 -44.50
N TYR A 264 -0.55 -6.91 -45.47
CA TYR A 264 -1.28 -5.78 -46.03
C TYR A 264 -1.92 -6.20 -47.35
N ASN A 265 -3.23 -6.01 -47.43
CA ASN A 265 -3.99 -6.31 -48.64
C ASN A 265 -4.12 -5.03 -49.48
N ILE A 266 -3.45 -4.96 -50.63
CA ILE A 266 -3.55 -3.84 -51.58
C ILE A 266 -4.67 -4.08 -52.62
N GLY A 267 -5.69 -4.87 -52.27
CA GLY A 267 -6.81 -5.18 -53.16
C GLY A 267 -7.59 -3.96 -53.69
N ALA A 268 -7.40 -2.77 -53.11
CA ALA A 268 -8.03 -1.53 -53.56
C ALA A 268 -7.34 -0.86 -54.77
N ILE A 269 -6.10 -1.23 -55.12
CA ILE A 269 -5.30 -0.57 -56.19
C ILE A 269 -5.13 -1.48 -57.42
N ALA A 270 -5.38 -2.78 -57.29
CA ALA A 270 -5.28 -3.72 -58.41
C ALA A 270 -6.53 -3.65 -59.31
N LYS A 271 -6.33 -3.42 -60.61
CA LYS A 271 -7.38 -3.60 -61.64
C LYS A 271 -7.72 -5.10 -61.75
N GLU A 272 -9.02 -5.39 -61.67
CA GLU A 272 -9.71 -6.67 -61.94
C GLU A 272 -9.05 -7.96 -61.39
N ASN A 273 -9.67 -8.51 -60.33
CA ASN A 273 -9.53 -9.88 -59.82
C ASN A 273 -8.14 -10.37 -59.34
N VAL A 274 -7.19 -9.48 -59.05
CA VAL A 274 -5.89 -9.85 -58.44
C VAL A 274 -5.75 -9.26 -57.04
N THR A 275 -5.74 -10.13 -56.01
CA THR A 275 -5.38 -9.73 -54.64
C THR A 275 -3.87 -9.75 -54.46
N ILE A 276 -3.24 -8.59 -54.43
CA ILE A 276 -1.82 -8.46 -54.08
C ILE A 276 -1.71 -8.33 -52.56
N THR A 277 -1.19 -9.37 -51.91
CA THR A 277 -0.79 -9.35 -50.50
C THR A 277 0.70 -9.06 -50.42
N TYR A 278 1.08 -7.98 -49.73
CA TYR A 278 2.48 -7.77 -49.36
C TYR A 278 2.66 -8.11 -47.89
N VAL A 279 3.74 -8.82 -47.61
CA VAL A 279 4.16 -9.17 -46.25
C VAL A 279 5.35 -8.30 -45.92
N ALA A 280 5.20 -7.41 -44.94
CA ALA A 280 6.28 -6.55 -44.47
C ALA A 280 6.49 -6.75 -42.97
N PRO A 281 7.74 -6.71 -42.48
CA PRO A 281 8.00 -6.70 -41.06
C PRO A 281 7.51 -5.39 -40.45
N ARG A 282 6.77 -5.47 -39.34
CA ARG A 282 6.19 -4.28 -38.69
C ARG A 282 7.27 -3.37 -38.12
N ALA A 283 7.09 -2.06 -38.27
CA ALA A 283 7.97 -1.07 -37.68
C ALA A 283 7.86 -1.08 -36.14
N ALA A 284 8.99 -1.24 -35.45
CA ALA A 284 9.12 -1.20 -34.01
C ALA A 284 9.37 0.25 -33.56
N THR A 285 8.29 1.01 -33.36
CA THR A 285 8.36 2.32 -32.68
C THR A 285 8.21 2.13 -31.19
N PHE A 286 9.19 2.54 -30.38
CA PHE A 286 9.07 2.46 -28.91
C PHE A 286 8.23 3.61 -28.31
N TRP A 287 8.18 4.76 -28.99
CA TRP A 287 7.51 5.98 -28.52
C TRP A 287 6.00 6.02 -28.79
N PHE A 288 5.54 5.43 -29.91
CA PHE A 288 4.16 5.58 -30.38
C PHE A 288 3.32 4.34 -30.07
N ARG A 289 2.22 4.59 -29.35
CA ARG A 289 1.17 3.65 -28.95
C ARG A 289 0.14 3.59 -30.07
N ASP A 290 0.43 2.88 -31.16
CA ASP A 290 -0.54 2.76 -32.24
C ASP A 290 -0.97 1.30 -32.46
N THR A 291 -2.21 1.08 -31.99
CA THR A 291 -3.16 0.00 -32.28
C THR A 291 -3.05 -1.28 -31.43
N ASN A 292 -4.23 -1.85 -31.16
CA ASN A 292 -4.60 -2.92 -30.19
C ASN A 292 -3.81 -4.25 -30.29
N SER A 293 -2.72 -4.31 -31.04
CA SER A 293 -2.00 -5.51 -31.43
C SER A 293 -0.47 -5.33 -31.38
N ASP A 294 0.05 -4.33 -30.65
CA ASP A 294 1.49 -4.26 -30.36
C ASP A 294 1.93 -5.43 -29.47
N TYR A 295 3.22 -5.78 -29.55
CA TYR A 295 3.96 -6.74 -28.71
C TYR A 295 3.28 -6.99 -27.38
N PRO A 296 3.15 -8.25 -26.90
CA PRO A 296 2.44 -8.52 -25.66
C PRO A 296 3.16 -7.84 -24.50
N ARG A 297 2.77 -6.59 -24.24
CA ARG A 297 3.10 -5.86 -23.05
C ARG A 297 2.38 -6.64 -21.98
N TRP A 298 3.13 -7.33 -21.14
CA TRP A 298 2.54 -8.12 -20.08
C TRP A 298 1.54 -7.25 -19.33
N THR A 299 0.29 -7.69 -19.35
CA THR A 299 -0.78 -7.12 -18.54
C THR A 299 -1.08 -8.13 -17.43
N PRO A 300 -1.05 -7.72 -16.15
CA PRO A 300 -1.40 -8.61 -15.06
C PRO A 300 -2.83 -9.12 -15.25
N LYS A 301 -3.03 -10.44 -15.13
CA LYS A 301 -4.39 -11.04 -15.19
C LYS A 301 -5.27 -10.57 -14.04
N HIS A 302 -4.67 -10.29 -12.89
CA HIS A 302 -5.36 -9.79 -11.69
C HIS A 302 -4.94 -8.34 -11.41
N ARG A 303 -5.78 -7.38 -11.83
CA ARG A 303 -5.61 -5.95 -11.49
C ARG A 303 -6.43 -5.64 -10.24
N ALA A 304 -5.98 -6.15 -9.09
CA ALA A 304 -6.69 -6.02 -7.81
C ALA A 304 -5.96 -5.11 -6.82
N THR A 305 -5.36 -4.02 -7.31
CA THR A 305 -4.86 -2.98 -6.42
C THR A 305 -5.97 -2.02 -6.08
N ILE A 306 -6.21 -1.83 -4.78
CA ILE A 306 -7.01 -0.69 -4.32
C ILE A 306 -6.30 0.59 -4.80
N THR A 307 -7.06 1.52 -5.36
CA THR A 307 -6.50 2.82 -5.72
C THR A 307 -6.27 3.66 -4.47
N ILE A 308 -5.27 4.54 -4.51
CA ILE A 308 -4.96 5.46 -3.39
C ILE A 308 -6.23 6.21 -2.92
N GLY A 309 -7.08 6.64 -3.85
CA GLY A 309 -8.34 7.33 -3.54
C GLY A 309 -9.37 6.46 -2.81
N GLN A 310 -9.50 5.17 -3.17
CA GLN A 310 -10.39 4.24 -2.46
C GLN A 310 -9.90 3.98 -1.03
N PHE A 311 -8.59 3.78 -0.85
CA PHE A 311 -8.01 3.60 0.49
C PHE A 311 -8.21 4.85 1.36
N PHE A 312 -7.98 6.04 0.78
CA PHE A 312 -8.24 7.32 1.45
C PHE A 312 -9.71 7.48 1.86
N MET A 313 -10.64 7.09 0.98
CA MET A 313 -12.07 7.13 1.30
C MET A 313 -12.45 6.16 2.43
N SER A 314 -11.87 4.95 2.45
CA SER A 314 -12.07 4.00 3.57
C SER A 314 -11.49 4.53 4.89
N LEU A 315 -10.35 5.24 4.86
CA LEU A 315 -9.84 5.97 6.02
C LEU A 315 -10.82 7.05 6.47
N ILE A 316 -11.33 7.90 5.57
CA ILE A 316 -12.30 8.95 5.95
C ILE A 316 -13.57 8.35 6.58
N LYS A 317 -14.04 7.21 6.06
CA LYS A 317 -15.18 6.47 6.62
C LYS A 317 -14.88 5.81 7.97
N GLY A 318 -13.62 5.84 8.41
CA GLY A 318 -13.15 5.20 9.64
C GLY A 318 -13.17 3.68 9.58
N GLU A 319 -13.21 3.06 8.39
CA GLU A 319 -13.22 1.60 8.23
C GLU A 319 -11.99 0.94 8.86
N LEU A 320 -12.20 -0.20 9.53
CA LEU A 320 -11.10 -0.93 10.13
C LEU A 320 -10.36 -1.68 9.03
N ILE A 321 -9.30 -1.06 8.52
CA ILE A 321 -8.50 -1.60 7.42
C ILE A 321 -7.43 -2.53 7.98
N ALA A 322 -7.75 -3.83 8.02
CA ALA A 322 -6.88 -4.89 8.55
C ALA A 322 -5.73 -5.29 7.60
N PHE A 323 -5.81 -4.92 6.31
CA PHE A 323 -4.79 -5.29 5.31
C PHE A 323 -3.60 -4.34 5.36
N ILE A 324 -2.38 -4.86 5.35
CA ILE A 324 -1.17 -4.01 5.35
C ILE A 324 -0.68 -3.82 3.92
N GLN A 325 -0.94 -4.78 3.03
CA GLN A 325 -0.55 -4.70 1.62
C GLN A 325 -1.70 -4.26 0.69
N PRO A 326 -1.40 -3.47 -0.36
CA PRO A 326 -2.39 -3.05 -1.37
C PRO A 326 -3.09 -4.19 -2.13
N ASP A 327 -2.42 -5.34 -2.27
CA ASP A 327 -2.87 -6.48 -3.08
C ASP A 327 -3.70 -7.52 -2.27
N GLU A 328 -3.84 -7.37 -0.94
CA GLU A 328 -4.47 -8.35 -0.03
C GLU A 328 -6.01 -8.41 -0.10
N TRP A 329 -6.68 -7.48 -0.81
CA TRP A 329 -8.15 -7.31 -0.72
C TRP A 329 -8.97 -8.43 -1.40
N ASN A 330 -8.32 -9.36 -2.09
CA ASN A 330 -8.96 -10.20 -3.11
C ASN A 330 -9.06 -11.70 -2.79
N GLU A 331 -8.96 -12.12 -1.53
CA GLU A 331 -9.66 -13.36 -1.17
C GLU A 331 -11.14 -12.99 -1.01
N PRO A 332 -12.04 -13.34 -1.96
CA PRO A 332 -13.45 -13.31 -1.61
C PRO A 332 -13.57 -14.16 -0.36
N VAL A 333 -14.14 -13.59 0.70
CA VAL A 333 -14.77 -14.43 1.72
C VAL A 333 -15.67 -15.33 0.89
N VAL A 334 -15.29 -16.60 0.76
CA VAL A 334 -16.22 -17.63 0.36
C VAL A 334 -17.33 -17.43 1.36
N SER A 335 -18.43 -16.86 0.91
CA SER A 335 -19.70 -16.93 1.58
C SER A 335 -19.98 -18.42 1.66
N GLY A 336 -19.41 -19.06 2.69
CA GLY A 336 -19.83 -20.33 3.17
C GLY A 336 -21.25 -20.10 3.61
N SER A 337 -22.16 -20.35 2.68
CA SER A 337 -23.47 -20.90 2.99
C SER A 337 -23.26 -22.06 3.95
N CYS A 338 -23.47 -21.79 5.23
CA CYS A 338 -24.26 -22.57 6.18
C CYS A 338 -24.45 -21.74 7.46
#